data_AF-A0A7S4M8I9-F1
#
_entry.id   AF-A0A7S4M8I9-F1
#
_cell.length_a   1.000
_cell.length_b   1.000
_cell.length_c   1.000
_cell.angle_alpha   90.00
_cell.angle_beta   90.00
_cell.angle_gamma   90.00
#
_symmetry.space_group_name_H-M   'P 1'
#
loop_
_entity.id
_entity.type
_entity.pdbx_description
1 polymer ?
#
loop_
_entity_poly.entity_id
_entity_poly.type
_entity_poly.pdbx_seq_one_letter_code
_entity_poly.pdbx_strand_id
1 'polypeptide(L)'
;MVETEEYESSEFRRWKLDYHTLSVRSKYIETECVKVRSAVLPGASVACHPQSRSQSSRSKLLEDVADQLRWRYSTTLRLLRSHVYTAISALRSIRSGHAQTISAGKEECRTAVEAYESQLADIIESTSISRDEFEREAVVMERGISGVVGKMERWETSANVAGRDNNSGVARRQSNGLHHPIRNLGVVSGISPTLPRNKLPAGSAAEVGLDDGEIREAVAKIDAAICASGGKTGGWDEEEHRSFVRLWTRHCSQGRKRIGGLAEMCHGETILLGRSDSDIVDYSMWYEIYLERVEKKKALIAQWKESCSQARAGTKGAGGGSGNEDRGVELYKENRAPNGKSRIGGSAEAVNKKRMDRDTHERLKTKEAIEKWREDRQRNNWDEERAREEREEEGRRIEKEKKMVIDARLKKRLADWKTAEEERKAQAAAASAKLSQTHPRLTRAELERRRQSDIDRAKALSQVKKRARGDLGQARQNRIARLASSVCTIGDGLAGMKRDSGRLVRATSSSSRRGLSAEELEDRHEAAKKVGAHEGRVPLAARDLTSGVGLRRAVPTWRRGL
;
A
#
# COMPACT_ATOMS: atom_id res chain seq x y z
N MET A 1 -71.43 1.85 21.98
CA MET A 1 -70.24 2.42 22.63
C MET A 1 -69.08 1.42 22.73
N VAL A 2 -69.30 0.10 22.77
CA VAL A 2 -68.20 -0.90 22.78
C VAL A 2 -67.55 -1.08 21.39
N GLU A 3 -68.31 -0.98 20.29
CA GLU A 3 -67.76 -1.14 18.93
C GLU A 3 -66.85 0.03 18.47
N THR A 4 -67.01 1.21 19.06
CA THR A 4 -66.15 2.38 18.76
C THR A 4 -64.77 2.26 19.40
N GLU A 5 -64.67 1.61 20.57
CA GLU A 5 -63.38 1.38 21.25
C GLU A 5 -62.52 0.32 20.54
N GLU A 6 -63.14 -0.71 19.95
CA GLU A 6 -62.41 -1.72 19.17
C GLU A 6 -61.87 -1.17 17.84
N TYR A 7 -62.62 -0.29 17.17
CA TYR A 7 -62.16 0.35 15.92
C TYR A 7 -60.96 1.27 16.19
N GLU A 8 -61.05 2.13 17.21
CA GLU A 8 -59.94 3.00 17.64
C GLU A 8 -58.70 2.20 18.08
N SER A 9 -58.89 1.04 18.73
CA SER A 9 -57.78 0.13 19.09
C SER A 9 -57.08 -0.46 17.86
N SER A 10 -57.83 -0.78 16.80
CA SER A 10 -57.29 -1.39 15.58
C SER A 10 -56.51 -0.39 14.72
N GLU A 11 -57.01 0.84 14.56
CA GLU A 11 -56.30 1.90 13.84
C GLU A 11 -55.08 2.38 14.61
N PHE A 12 -55.16 2.46 15.94
CA PHE A 12 -54.01 2.79 16.78
C PHE A 12 -52.89 1.73 16.68
N ARG A 13 -53.24 0.44 16.63
CA ARG A 13 -52.26 -0.64 16.41
C ARG A 13 -51.62 -0.56 15.02
N ARG A 14 -52.41 -0.28 13.99
CA ARG A 14 -51.91 -0.10 12.62
C ARG A 14 -50.98 1.10 12.52
N TRP A 15 -51.34 2.22 13.16
CA TRP A 15 -50.50 3.41 13.25
C TRP A 15 -49.18 3.17 13.98
N LYS A 16 -49.21 2.40 15.08
CA LYS A 16 -48.00 2.01 15.81
C LYS A 16 -47.06 1.16 14.94
N LEU A 17 -47.61 0.32 14.08
CA LEU A 17 -46.86 -0.49 13.11
C LEU A 17 -46.23 0.39 12.00
N ASP A 18 -47.00 1.34 11.46
CA ASP A 18 -46.53 2.28 10.43
C ASP A 18 -45.43 3.21 10.99
N TYR A 19 -45.61 3.71 12.23
CA TYR A 19 -44.60 4.50 12.93
C TYR A 19 -43.31 3.72 13.17
N HIS A 20 -43.42 2.46 13.60
CA HIS A 20 -42.24 1.60 13.79
C HIS A 20 -41.53 1.35 12.45
N THR A 21 -42.27 1.14 11.37
CA THR A 21 -41.72 0.93 10.02
C THR A 21 -40.98 2.18 9.53
N LEU A 22 -41.58 3.36 9.71
CA LEU A 22 -40.95 4.65 9.36
C LEU A 22 -39.71 4.94 10.21
N SER A 23 -39.74 4.61 11.51
CA SER A 23 -38.60 4.77 12.42
C SER A 23 -37.42 3.87 12.04
N VAL A 24 -37.69 2.60 11.70
CA VAL A 24 -36.67 1.66 11.22
C VAL A 24 -36.09 2.13 9.87
N ARG A 25 -36.95 2.58 8.95
CA ARG A 25 -36.51 3.13 7.66
C ARG A 25 -35.65 4.38 7.83
N SER A 26 -36.01 5.30 8.73
CA SER A 26 -35.21 6.49 9.02
C SER A 26 -33.81 6.13 9.53
N LYS A 27 -33.69 5.16 10.44
CA LYS A 27 -32.40 4.69 10.96
C LYS A 27 -31.53 4.03 9.89
N TYR A 28 -32.15 3.28 8.97
CA TYR A 28 -31.47 2.71 7.81
C TYR A 28 -30.89 3.79 6.90
N ILE A 29 -31.67 4.84 6.62
CA ILE A 29 -31.21 5.97 5.80
C ILE A 29 -30.07 6.73 6.48
N GLU A 30 -30.14 6.96 7.80
CA GLU A 30 -29.05 7.58 8.55
C GLU A 30 -27.75 6.77 8.47
N THR A 31 -27.84 5.44 8.56
CA THR A 31 -26.68 4.56 8.46
C THR A 31 -26.07 4.55 7.04
N GLU A 32 -26.89 4.53 5.99
CA GLU A 32 -26.40 4.66 4.61
C GLU A 32 -25.78 6.04 4.35
N CYS A 33 -26.35 7.11 4.89
CA CYS A 33 -25.75 8.45 4.82
C CYS A 33 -24.37 8.52 5.50
N VAL A 34 -24.20 7.83 6.63
CA VAL A 34 -22.90 7.71 7.32
C VAL A 34 -21.90 6.93 6.47
N LYS A 35 -22.31 5.83 5.84
CA LYS A 35 -21.45 5.04 4.93
C LYS A 35 -21.00 5.83 3.71
N VAL A 36 -21.92 6.58 3.09
CA VAL A 36 -21.60 7.48 1.97
C VAL A 36 -20.65 8.59 2.43
N ARG A 37 -20.92 9.20 3.60
CA ARG A 37 -20.05 10.24 4.16
C ARG A 37 -18.64 9.70 4.46
N SER A 38 -18.50 8.49 5.00
CA SER A 38 -17.20 7.89 5.28
C SER A 38 -16.46 7.46 3.99
N ALA A 39 -17.20 7.04 2.96
CA ALA A 39 -16.63 6.72 1.64
C ALA A 39 -16.12 7.96 0.89
N VAL A 40 -16.77 9.11 1.06
CA VAL A 40 -16.48 10.36 0.32
C VAL A 40 -15.52 11.29 1.07
N LEU A 41 -15.48 11.26 2.41
CA LEU A 41 -14.73 12.22 3.25
C LEU A 41 -13.73 11.59 4.26
N PRO A 42 -12.76 10.75 3.86
CA PRO A 42 -11.69 10.38 4.77
C PRO A 42 -10.64 11.49 4.85
N GLY A 43 -10.66 12.31 5.92
CA GLY A 43 -9.51 13.16 6.29
C GLY A 43 -9.73 14.62 6.72
N ALA A 44 -10.96 15.09 6.99
CA ALA A 44 -11.23 16.53 7.16
C ALA A 44 -10.87 17.17 8.53
N SER A 45 -9.89 16.67 9.31
CA SER A 45 -9.60 17.23 10.65
C SER A 45 -8.16 17.68 10.90
N VAL A 46 -7.28 17.74 9.90
CA VAL A 46 -5.90 18.24 10.13
C VAL A 46 -5.59 19.39 9.19
N ALA A 47 -5.40 20.57 9.77
CA ALA A 47 -4.97 21.78 9.09
C ALA A 47 -3.61 21.54 8.42
N CYS A 48 -3.59 21.53 7.08
CA CYS A 48 -2.35 21.49 6.31
C CYS A 48 -1.78 22.90 6.16
N HIS A 49 -0.56 23.09 6.63
CA HIS A 49 0.21 24.33 6.47
C HIS A 49 0.63 24.53 5.00
N PRO A 50 0.52 25.74 4.43
CA PRO A 50 0.70 25.98 3.00
C PRO A 50 2.15 26.37 2.69
N GLN A 51 3.05 25.40 2.50
CA GLN A 51 4.40 25.72 2.00
C GLN A 51 5.09 24.52 1.32
N SER A 52 4.66 24.15 0.11
CA SER A 52 5.58 23.69 -0.94
C SER A 52 4.91 23.74 -2.32
N ARG A 53 5.45 24.60 -3.19
CA ARG A 53 5.00 24.81 -4.57
C ARG A 53 5.60 23.73 -5.49
N SER A 54 4.83 22.69 -5.79
CA SER A 54 4.59 22.20 -7.16
C SER A 54 3.55 21.07 -7.12
N GLN A 55 2.30 21.39 -6.80
CA GLN A 55 1.21 20.46 -7.08
C GLN A 55 1.12 20.31 -8.60
N SER A 56 1.39 19.10 -9.10
CA SER A 56 1.20 18.79 -10.51
C SER A 56 -0.25 19.08 -10.92
N SER A 57 -0.50 19.50 -12.16
CA SER A 57 -1.85 19.78 -12.68
C SER A 57 -2.83 18.61 -12.47
N ARG A 58 -2.31 17.38 -12.31
CA ARG A 58 -3.06 16.18 -11.97
C ARG A 58 -3.57 16.16 -10.53
N SER A 59 -2.78 16.67 -9.57
CA SER A 59 -3.19 16.80 -8.17
C SER A 59 -4.36 17.78 -8.05
N LYS A 60 -4.27 18.91 -8.77
CA LYS A 60 -5.31 19.94 -8.75
C LYS A 60 -6.64 19.44 -9.32
N LEU A 61 -6.60 18.70 -10.43
CA LEU A 61 -7.81 18.15 -11.06
C LEU A 61 -8.50 17.09 -10.16
N LEU A 62 -7.73 16.27 -9.45
CA LEU A 62 -8.29 15.33 -8.47
C LEU A 62 -8.88 16.04 -7.25
N GLU A 63 -8.26 17.12 -6.81
CA GLU A 63 -8.73 17.96 -5.69
C GLU A 63 -10.02 18.70 -6.07
N ASP A 64 -10.10 19.27 -7.28
CA ASP A 64 -11.30 19.92 -7.82
C ASP A 64 -12.48 18.93 -7.95
N VAL A 65 -12.24 17.71 -8.44
CA VAL A 65 -13.26 16.65 -8.53
C VAL A 65 -13.72 16.20 -7.14
N ALA A 66 -12.78 16.03 -6.20
CA ALA A 66 -13.11 15.68 -4.82
C ALA A 66 -13.97 16.77 -4.18
N ASP A 67 -13.64 18.04 -4.37
CA ASP A 67 -14.38 19.17 -3.82
C ASP A 67 -15.78 19.31 -4.45
N GLN A 68 -15.92 19.05 -5.75
CA GLN A 68 -17.22 19.02 -6.40
C GLN A 68 -18.12 17.89 -5.86
N LEU A 69 -17.54 16.71 -5.63
CA LEU A 69 -18.25 15.60 -4.98
C LEU A 69 -18.64 15.97 -3.55
N ARG A 70 -17.69 16.49 -2.75
CA ARG A 70 -17.96 16.96 -1.38
C ARG A 70 -19.11 17.95 -1.32
N TRP A 71 -19.13 18.94 -2.22
CA TRP A 71 -20.17 19.95 -2.26
C TRP A 71 -21.54 19.36 -2.61
N ARG A 72 -21.61 18.46 -3.60
CA ARG A 72 -22.86 17.76 -3.96
C ARG A 72 -23.39 16.94 -2.80
N TYR A 73 -22.57 16.06 -2.22
CA TYR A 73 -22.98 15.22 -1.09
C TYR A 73 -23.37 16.04 0.16
N SER A 74 -22.63 17.10 0.47
CA SER A 74 -22.96 18.03 1.57
C SER A 74 -24.34 18.68 1.40
N THR A 75 -24.64 19.12 0.18
CA THR A 75 -25.92 19.78 -0.14
C THR A 75 -27.07 18.80 -0.02
N THR A 76 -26.89 17.59 -0.53
CA THR A 76 -27.90 16.54 -0.43
C THR A 76 -28.14 16.10 1.03
N LEU A 77 -27.09 15.90 1.82
CA LEU A 77 -27.24 15.55 3.23
C LEU A 77 -27.96 16.65 4.02
N ARG A 78 -27.74 17.93 3.68
CA ARG A 78 -28.49 19.06 4.28
C ARG A 78 -29.97 19.02 3.91
N LEU A 79 -30.29 18.78 2.65
CA LEU A 79 -31.68 18.61 2.20
C LEU A 79 -32.33 17.45 2.95
N LEU A 80 -31.71 16.27 2.94
CA LEU A 80 -32.20 15.05 3.61
C LEU A 80 -32.41 15.25 5.11
N ARG A 81 -31.52 15.99 5.77
CA ARG A 81 -31.68 16.36 7.18
C ARG A 81 -32.91 17.25 7.39
N SER A 82 -33.05 18.36 6.65
CA SER A 82 -34.21 19.28 6.74
C SER A 82 -35.54 18.55 6.59
N HIS A 83 -35.52 17.60 5.68
CA HIS A 83 -36.58 16.71 5.30
C HIS A 83 -37.01 15.73 6.41
N VAL A 84 -36.07 15.04 7.03
CA VAL A 84 -36.32 14.23 8.24
C VAL A 84 -36.86 15.08 9.39
N TYR A 85 -36.33 16.29 9.60
CA TYR A 85 -36.86 17.20 10.64
C TYR A 85 -38.31 17.61 10.39
N THR A 86 -38.68 17.85 9.12
CA THR A 86 -40.05 18.20 8.74
C THR A 86 -41.00 17.04 9.06
N ALA A 87 -40.63 15.81 8.69
CA ALA A 87 -41.41 14.61 9.00
C ALA A 87 -41.54 14.37 10.51
N ILE A 88 -40.46 14.54 11.28
CA ILE A 88 -40.49 14.42 12.75
C ILE A 88 -41.39 15.50 13.36
N SER A 89 -41.35 16.73 12.85
CA SER A 89 -42.19 17.84 13.33
C SER A 89 -43.68 17.55 13.08
N ALA A 90 -44.02 17.09 11.89
CA ALA A 90 -45.39 16.69 11.54
C ALA A 90 -45.89 15.55 12.44
N LEU A 91 -45.07 14.52 12.68
CA LEU A 91 -45.40 13.43 13.60
C LEU A 91 -45.60 13.89 15.05
N ARG A 92 -44.83 14.89 15.51
CA ARG A 92 -45.03 15.49 16.84
C ARG A 92 -46.32 16.30 16.92
N SER A 93 -46.67 17.02 15.86
CA SER A 93 -47.93 17.77 15.78
C SER A 93 -49.15 16.85 15.75
N ILE A 94 -49.05 15.69 15.09
CA ILE A 94 -50.08 14.64 15.12
C ILE A 94 -50.24 14.10 16.55
N ARG A 95 -49.12 13.84 17.24
CA ARG A 95 -49.12 13.33 18.62
C ARG A 95 -49.76 14.28 19.63
N SER A 96 -49.74 15.60 19.39
CA SER A 96 -50.36 16.58 20.29
C SER A 96 -51.89 16.73 20.11
N GLY A 97 -52.55 15.83 19.37
CA GLY A 97 -54.00 15.66 19.42
C GLY A 97 -54.83 16.58 18.52
N HIS A 98 -54.23 17.24 17.52
CA HIS A 98 -54.98 18.06 16.56
C HIS A 98 -55.62 17.19 15.48
N ALA A 99 -56.73 16.50 15.80
CA ALA A 99 -57.37 15.48 14.96
C ALA A 99 -57.66 15.89 13.50
N GLN A 100 -58.05 17.15 13.25
CA GLN A 100 -58.31 17.66 11.89
C GLN A 100 -57.03 17.89 11.06
N THR A 101 -55.85 17.95 11.70
CA THR A 101 -54.55 18.04 11.01
C THR A 101 -53.90 16.68 10.77
N ILE A 102 -54.49 15.58 11.26
CA ILE A 102 -53.87 14.24 11.19
C ILE A 102 -53.92 13.68 9.76
N SER A 103 -55.02 13.85 9.03
CA SER A 103 -55.11 13.35 7.65
C SER A 103 -54.24 14.16 6.68
N ALA A 104 -54.25 15.49 6.79
CA ALA A 104 -53.38 16.38 6.03
C ALA A 104 -51.90 16.11 6.34
N GLY A 105 -51.54 16.00 7.62
CA GLY A 105 -50.18 15.70 8.05
C GLY A 105 -49.68 14.32 7.61
N LYS A 106 -50.57 13.32 7.51
CA LYS A 106 -50.23 11.99 6.99
C LYS A 106 -49.82 12.04 5.53
N GLU A 107 -50.56 12.76 4.69
CA GLU A 107 -50.28 12.83 3.26
C GLU A 107 -49.12 13.75 2.93
N GLU A 108 -48.90 14.80 3.73
CA GLU A 108 -47.66 15.58 3.70
C GLU A 108 -46.44 14.73 4.09
N CYS A 109 -46.53 13.91 5.15
CA CYS A 109 -45.45 13.00 5.53
C CYS A 109 -45.17 11.95 4.45
N ARG A 110 -46.22 11.40 3.86
CA ARG A 110 -46.10 10.41 2.78
C ARG A 110 -45.44 11.03 1.54
N THR A 111 -45.92 12.18 1.09
CA THR A 111 -45.35 12.91 -0.06
C THR A 111 -43.90 13.30 0.21
N ALA A 112 -43.57 13.72 1.43
CA ALA A 112 -42.20 14.02 1.84
C ALA A 112 -41.30 12.78 1.78
N VAL A 113 -41.77 11.63 2.30
CA VAL A 113 -41.03 10.36 2.25
C VAL A 113 -40.84 9.88 0.80
N GLU A 114 -41.88 9.91 -0.03
CA GLU A 114 -41.81 9.53 -1.45
C GLU A 114 -40.85 10.46 -2.23
N ALA A 115 -40.85 11.76 -1.94
CA ALA A 115 -39.87 12.69 -2.49
C ALA A 115 -38.44 12.37 -2.05
N TYR A 116 -38.22 11.88 -0.82
CA TYR A 116 -36.90 11.42 -0.36
C TYR A 116 -36.44 10.14 -1.02
N GLU A 117 -37.33 9.16 -1.14
CA GLU A 117 -37.02 7.90 -1.81
C GLU A 117 -36.64 8.17 -3.27
N SER A 118 -37.35 9.08 -3.95
CA SER A 118 -37.03 9.52 -5.31
C SER A 118 -35.66 10.22 -5.39
N GLN A 119 -35.39 11.21 -4.53
CA GLN A 119 -34.09 11.89 -4.50
C GLN A 119 -32.93 10.93 -4.17
N LEU A 120 -33.14 9.98 -3.24
CA LEU A 120 -32.17 8.94 -2.92
C LEU A 120 -31.88 8.04 -4.10
N ALA A 121 -32.92 7.62 -4.85
CA ALA A 121 -32.75 6.85 -6.07
C ALA A 121 -31.90 7.61 -7.11
N ASP A 122 -32.19 8.90 -7.33
CA ASP A 122 -31.42 9.74 -8.26
C ASP A 122 -29.95 9.87 -7.87
N ILE A 123 -29.65 9.99 -6.57
CA ILE A 123 -28.27 10.05 -6.07
C ILE A 123 -27.59 8.69 -6.24
N ILE A 124 -28.26 7.60 -5.90
CA ILE A 124 -27.70 6.25 -6.07
C ILE A 124 -27.39 6.00 -7.54
N GLU A 125 -28.28 6.38 -8.45
CA GLU A 125 -28.06 6.25 -9.89
C GLU A 125 -26.91 7.15 -10.37
N SER A 126 -26.89 8.43 -9.98
CA SER A 126 -25.81 9.37 -10.34
C SER A 126 -24.44 8.92 -9.83
N THR A 127 -24.39 8.36 -8.63
CA THR A 127 -23.16 7.85 -8.02
C THR A 127 -22.70 6.53 -8.64
N SER A 128 -23.63 5.65 -9.02
CA SER A 128 -23.34 4.45 -9.82
C SER A 128 -22.75 4.82 -11.18
N ILE A 129 -23.35 5.78 -11.90
CA ILE A 129 -22.86 6.25 -13.19
C ILE A 129 -21.43 6.83 -13.04
N SER A 130 -21.21 7.65 -12.02
CA SER A 130 -19.89 8.24 -11.75
C SER A 130 -18.86 7.16 -11.42
N ARG A 131 -19.24 6.15 -10.62
CA ARG A 131 -18.38 4.99 -10.30
C ARG A 131 -17.99 4.23 -11.56
N ASP A 132 -18.93 3.92 -12.43
CA ASP A 132 -18.69 3.21 -13.70
C ASP A 132 -17.80 4.02 -14.65
N GLU A 133 -17.90 5.35 -14.63
CA GLU A 133 -16.98 6.24 -15.35
C GLU A 133 -15.56 6.18 -14.78
N PHE A 134 -15.41 6.27 -13.45
CA PHE A 134 -14.10 6.18 -12.81
C PHE A 134 -13.46 4.79 -12.98
N GLU A 135 -14.23 3.71 -12.93
CA GLU A 135 -13.74 2.35 -13.19
C GLU A 135 -13.26 2.22 -14.65
N ARG A 136 -13.99 2.80 -15.61
CA ARG A 136 -13.54 2.85 -17.01
C ARG A 136 -12.26 3.65 -17.18
N GLU A 137 -12.13 4.80 -16.52
CA GLU A 137 -10.89 5.59 -16.55
C GLU A 137 -9.72 4.88 -15.87
N ALA A 138 -9.96 4.17 -14.76
CA ALA A 138 -8.96 3.36 -14.07
C ALA A 138 -8.41 2.26 -14.99
N VAL A 139 -9.28 1.52 -15.69
CA VAL A 139 -8.87 0.51 -16.68
C VAL A 139 -8.05 1.12 -17.82
N VAL A 140 -8.39 2.32 -18.29
CA VAL A 140 -7.61 3.04 -19.31
C VAL A 140 -6.22 3.41 -18.77
N MET A 141 -6.14 3.90 -17.53
CA MET A 141 -4.86 4.22 -16.88
C MET A 141 -4.00 2.98 -16.64
N GLU A 142 -4.58 1.87 -16.19
CA GLU A 142 -3.88 0.60 -15.97
C GLU A 142 -3.28 0.06 -17.28
N ARG A 143 -4.03 0.14 -18.39
CA ARG A 143 -3.51 -0.21 -19.72
C ARG A 143 -2.36 0.71 -20.13
N GLY A 144 -2.47 2.01 -19.83
CA GLY A 144 -1.40 2.98 -20.08
C GLY A 144 -0.13 2.65 -19.31
N ILE A 145 -0.24 2.39 -18.00
CA ILE A 145 0.87 2.03 -17.12
C ILE A 145 1.49 0.70 -17.56
N SER A 146 0.68 -0.33 -17.82
CA SER A 146 1.16 -1.63 -18.31
C SER A 146 1.92 -1.49 -19.63
N GLY A 147 1.46 -0.61 -20.52
CA GLY A 147 2.16 -0.29 -21.77
C GLY A 147 3.51 0.39 -21.55
N VAL A 148 3.64 1.24 -20.53
CA VAL A 148 4.91 1.89 -20.14
C VAL A 148 5.86 0.87 -19.50
N VAL A 149 5.38 0.07 -18.55
CA VAL A 149 6.17 -0.98 -17.88
C VAL A 149 6.71 -1.97 -18.91
N GLY A 150 5.87 -2.47 -19.81
CA GLY A 150 6.33 -3.38 -20.87
C GLY A 150 7.31 -2.73 -21.86
N LYS A 151 7.31 -1.41 -22.03
CA LYS A 151 8.36 -0.71 -22.78
C LYS A 151 9.67 -0.64 -21.99
N MET A 152 9.62 -0.40 -20.68
CA MET A 152 10.80 -0.41 -19.81
C MET A 152 11.45 -1.79 -19.76
N GLU A 153 10.67 -2.86 -19.60
CA GLU A 153 11.17 -4.24 -19.63
C GLU A 153 11.85 -4.59 -20.96
N ARG A 154 11.27 -4.13 -22.09
CA ARG A 154 11.90 -4.28 -23.42
C ARG A 154 13.21 -3.52 -23.54
N TRP A 155 13.32 -2.34 -22.92
CA TRP A 155 14.56 -1.57 -22.90
C TRP A 155 15.65 -2.25 -22.07
N GLU A 156 15.30 -2.77 -20.90
CA GLU A 156 16.24 -3.52 -20.03
C GLU A 156 16.72 -4.81 -20.70
N THR A 157 15.82 -5.57 -21.31
CA THR A 157 16.19 -6.78 -22.06
C THR A 157 17.05 -6.46 -23.29
N SER A 158 16.75 -5.38 -24.01
CA SER A 158 17.57 -4.94 -25.16
C SER A 158 18.97 -4.47 -24.72
N ALA A 159 19.07 -3.79 -23.57
CA ALA A 159 20.36 -3.36 -23.01
C ALA A 159 21.23 -4.55 -22.58
N ASN A 160 20.63 -5.58 -21.98
CA ASN A 160 21.33 -6.79 -21.55
C ASN A 160 21.83 -7.64 -22.74
N VAL A 161 21.09 -7.67 -23.85
CA VAL A 161 21.52 -8.37 -25.07
C VAL A 161 22.66 -7.62 -25.76
N ALA A 162 22.61 -6.28 -25.82
CA ALA A 162 23.67 -5.48 -26.41
C ALA A 162 25.01 -5.54 -25.64
N GLY A 163 24.98 -5.85 -24.33
CA GLY A 163 26.20 -5.98 -23.52
C GLY A 163 26.94 -7.31 -23.66
N ARG A 164 26.30 -8.36 -24.21
CA ARG A 164 26.86 -9.72 -24.22
C ARG A 164 27.75 -10.02 -25.45
N ASP A 165 27.51 -9.33 -26.55
CA ASP A 165 28.21 -9.59 -27.82
C ASP A 165 29.55 -8.84 -27.96
N ASN A 166 29.87 -7.91 -27.07
CA ASN A 166 31.12 -7.13 -27.11
C ASN A 166 32.28 -7.74 -26.30
N ASN A 167 32.10 -8.90 -25.65
CA ASN A 167 33.11 -9.46 -24.74
C ASN A 167 33.77 -10.77 -25.20
N SER A 168 33.60 -11.18 -26.47
CA SER A 168 34.19 -12.41 -27.03
C SER A 168 35.42 -12.18 -27.93
N GLY A 169 35.92 -10.94 -28.04
CA GLY A 169 36.92 -10.55 -29.03
C GLY A 169 38.29 -10.07 -28.51
N VAL A 170 38.67 -10.27 -27.25
CA VAL A 170 40.02 -9.88 -26.77
C VAL A 170 40.93 -11.10 -26.71
N ALA A 171 41.67 -11.26 -27.80
CA ALA A 171 42.70 -12.26 -27.98
C ALA A 171 43.85 -12.09 -26.97
N ARG A 172 44.22 -13.24 -26.42
CA ARG A 172 45.39 -13.58 -25.62
C ARG A 172 46.68 -13.06 -26.28
N ARG A 173 47.27 -11.98 -25.75
CA ARG A 173 48.68 -11.63 -25.99
C ARG A 173 49.49 -11.88 -24.72
N GLN A 174 50.32 -12.91 -24.81
CA GLN A 174 51.45 -13.14 -23.91
C GLN A 174 52.47 -12.02 -24.10
N SER A 175 52.93 -11.41 -23.01
CA SER A 175 54.25 -10.80 -22.98
C SER A 175 54.83 -10.86 -21.57
N ASN A 176 56.05 -11.37 -21.55
CA ASN A 176 56.93 -11.65 -20.44
C ASN A 176 57.19 -10.47 -19.49
N GLY A 177 57.31 -10.83 -18.22
CA GLY A 177 58.34 -10.42 -17.27
C GLY A 177 58.91 -9.00 -17.31
N LEU A 178 58.69 -8.26 -16.23
CA LEU A 178 59.75 -7.47 -15.61
C LEU A 178 59.41 -7.20 -14.14
N HIS A 179 60.29 -7.70 -13.26
CA HIS A 179 60.37 -7.37 -11.85
C HIS A 179 60.61 -5.87 -11.66
N HIS A 180 59.89 -5.23 -10.73
CA HIS A 180 60.41 -4.15 -9.85
C HIS A 180 59.45 -3.87 -8.67
N PRO A 181 59.96 -3.27 -7.58
CA PRO A 181 59.54 -3.59 -6.22
C PRO A 181 58.33 -2.78 -5.72
N ILE A 182 57.61 -3.40 -4.80
CA ILE A 182 56.46 -2.86 -4.08
C ILE A 182 56.94 -1.66 -3.24
N ARG A 183 56.66 -0.46 -3.74
CA ARG A 183 56.67 0.79 -2.95
C ARG A 183 55.35 0.88 -2.20
N ASN A 184 55.43 0.81 -0.87
CA ASN A 184 54.39 1.23 0.05
C ASN A 184 53.84 2.61 -0.35
N LEU A 185 52.59 2.66 -0.79
CA LEU A 185 51.82 3.89 -0.90
C LEU A 185 50.70 3.84 0.14
N GLY A 186 50.70 4.90 0.95
CA GLY A 186 49.88 5.07 2.12
C GLY A 186 48.38 4.96 1.85
N VAL A 187 47.71 4.44 2.88
CA VAL A 187 46.29 4.57 3.14
C VAL A 187 45.96 6.06 3.23
N VAL A 188 45.52 6.65 2.13
CA VAL A 188 44.81 7.94 2.13
C VAL A 188 43.38 7.62 2.55
N SER A 189 43.15 7.71 3.86
CA SER A 189 41.82 7.84 4.43
C SER A 189 41.30 9.24 4.05
N GLY A 190 40.30 9.30 3.18
CA GLY A 190 39.77 10.57 2.70
C GLY A 190 38.36 10.44 2.14
N ILE A 191 37.47 11.26 2.69
CA ILE A 191 36.08 11.55 2.27
C ILE A 191 35.00 10.64 2.90
N SER A 192 34.78 10.86 4.20
CA SER A 192 33.43 10.77 4.78
C SER A 192 32.59 11.97 4.31
N PRO A 193 31.32 11.78 3.92
CA PRO A 193 30.45 12.89 3.55
C PRO A 193 30.06 13.68 4.81
N THR A 194 30.56 14.91 4.90
CA THR A 194 30.10 15.90 5.88
C THR A 194 28.68 16.35 5.52
N LEU A 195 27.70 15.94 6.32
CA LEU A 195 26.37 16.55 6.33
C LEU A 195 26.48 17.99 6.87
N PRO A 196 25.75 18.96 6.30
CA PRO A 196 25.78 20.34 6.76
C PRO A 196 25.15 20.44 8.16
N ARG A 197 26.00 20.82 9.12
CA ARG A 197 25.63 21.16 10.49
C ARG A 197 24.92 22.51 10.48
N ASN A 198 23.60 22.50 10.40
CA ASN A 198 22.78 23.68 10.61
C ASN A 198 22.96 24.15 12.06
N LYS A 199 23.64 25.29 12.22
CA LYS A 199 23.68 26.06 13.48
C LYS A 199 22.29 26.66 13.69
N LEU A 200 21.48 26.03 14.53
CA LEU A 200 20.34 26.68 15.15
C LEU A 200 20.84 27.61 16.29
N PRO A 201 20.15 28.73 16.53
CA PRO A 201 20.59 29.74 17.49
C PRO A 201 20.53 29.19 18.92
N ALA A 202 21.56 29.49 19.70
CA ALA A 202 21.65 29.22 21.12
C ALA A 202 20.64 30.07 21.88
N GLY A 203 19.39 29.62 21.91
CA GLY A 203 18.35 30.09 22.82
C GLY A 203 18.24 29.11 23.98
N SER A 204 18.76 29.52 25.14
CA SER A 204 18.34 29.11 26.49
C SER A 204 17.25 28.02 26.56
N ALA A 205 17.66 26.76 26.53
CA ALA A 205 16.81 25.65 26.88
C ALA A 205 17.45 24.90 28.05
N ALA A 206 17.01 25.22 29.26
CA ALA A 206 17.00 24.25 30.34
C ALA A 206 16.00 23.16 29.93
N GLU A 207 16.41 22.27 29.02
CA GLU A 207 15.69 21.02 28.80
C GLU A 207 15.90 20.21 30.07
N VAL A 208 14.84 20.14 30.86
CA VAL A 208 14.71 19.19 31.96
C VAL A 208 14.81 17.80 31.33
N GLY A 209 16.02 17.27 31.29
CA GLY A 209 16.27 15.89 30.89
C GLY A 209 15.49 15.02 31.86
N LEU A 210 14.49 14.29 31.34
CA LEU A 210 13.73 13.32 32.10
C LEU A 210 14.72 12.38 32.81
N ASP A 211 14.50 12.18 34.11
CA ASP A 211 15.36 11.32 34.91
C ASP A 211 15.29 9.87 34.40
N ASP A 212 16.34 9.07 34.61
CA ASP A 212 16.38 7.66 34.19
C ASP A 212 15.18 6.88 34.79
N GLY A 213 14.78 7.24 36.01
CA GLY A 213 13.57 6.72 36.65
C GLY A 213 12.28 7.01 35.86
N GLU A 214 12.10 8.24 35.39
CA GLU A 214 10.91 8.67 34.66
C GLU A 214 10.79 7.99 33.29
N ILE A 215 11.92 7.82 32.58
CA ILE A 215 11.92 7.12 31.29
C ILE A 215 11.58 5.63 31.47
N ARG A 216 12.13 4.98 32.51
CA ARG A 216 11.79 3.58 32.83
C ARG A 216 10.32 3.42 33.18
N GLU A 217 9.76 4.33 33.98
CA GLU A 217 8.34 4.32 34.33
C GLU A 217 7.46 4.53 33.08
N ALA A 218 7.83 5.46 32.20
CA ALA A 218 7.11 5.72 30.96
C ALA A 218 7.13 4.49 30.02
N VAL A 219 8.28 3.82 29.88
CA VAL A 219 8.39 2.57 29.11
C VAL A 219 7.54 1.46 29.73
N ALA A 220 7.56 1.31 31.06
CA ALA A 220 6.74 0.32 31.77
C ALA A 220 5.24 0.56 31.57
N LYS A 221 4.79 1.82 31.60
CA LYS A 221 3.39 2.19 31.29
C LYS A 221 3.00 1.82 29.86
N ILE A 222 3.89 2.03 28.88
CA ILE A 222 3.62 1.63 27.49
C ILE A 222 3.55 0.11 27.37
N ASP A 223 4.44 -0.62 28.02
CA ASP A 223 4.44 -2.09 27.99
C ASP A 223 3.19 -2.69 28.65
N ALA A 224 2.77 -2.12 29.78
CA ALA A 224 1.51 -2.48 30.42
C ALA A 224 0.31 -2.21 29.50
N ALA A 225 0.29 -1.07 28.81
CA ALA A 225 -0.78 -0.74 27.86
C ALA A 225 -0.81 -1.69 26.64
N ILE A 226 0.37 -2.08 26.12
CA ILE A 226 0.48 -3.08 25.04
C ILE A 226 -0.07 -4.43 25.52
N CYS A 227 0.35 -4.90 26.70
CA CYS A 227 -0.14 -6.15 27.27
C CYS A 227 -1.66 -6.13 27.50
N ALA A 228 -2.18 -5.04 28.07
CA ALA A 228 -3.62 -4.87 28.32
C ALA A 228 -4.45 -4.88 27.03
N SER A 229 -3.90 -4.39 25.92
CA SER A 229 -4.56 -4.41 24.61
C SER A 229 -4.37 -5.72 23.82
N GLY A 230 -3.97 -6.82 24.46
CA GLY A 230 -3.80 -8.12 23.79
C GLY A 230 -2.38 -8.38 23.27
N GLY A 231 -1.38 -7.66 23.78
CA GLY A 231 0.03 -7.91 23.50
C GLY A 231 0.46 -7.56 22.07
N LYS A 232 1.30 -8.39 21.47
CA LYS A 232 1.83 -8.16 20.11
C LYS A 232 0.84 -8.51 19.01
N THR A 233 -0.13 -9.38 19.29
CA THR A 233 -1.12 -9.85 18.32
C THR A 233 -2.52 -9.30 18.58
N GLY A 234 -2.74 -8.50 19.62
CA GLY A 234 -4.06 -7.92 19.90
C GLY A 234 -5.14 -8.97 20.20
N GLY A 235 -4.74 -10.15 20.68
CA GLY A 235 -5.65 -11.28 20.89
C GLY A 235 -6.04 -12.05 19.61
N TRP A 236 -5.49 -11.68 18.46
CA TRP A 236 -5.62 -12.49 17.24
C TRP A 236 -4.65 -13.66 17.25
N ASP A 237 -5.02 -14.70 16.51
CA ASP A 237 -4.13 -15.82 16.25
C ASP A 237 -2.86 -15.30 15.53
N GLU A 238 -1.73 -15.94 15.82
CA GLU A 238 -0.43 -15.46 15.32
C GLU A 238 -0.31 -15.56 13.79
N GLU A 239 -0.98 -16.53 13.16
CA GLU A 239 -1.04 -16.64 11.70
C GLU A 239 -1.96 -15.61 11.07
N GLU A 240 -3.12 -15.35 11.68
CA GLU A 240 -4.04 -14.29 11.26
C GLU A 240 -3.35 -12.92 11.36
N HIS A 241 -2.68 -12.64 12.48
CA HIS A 241 -1.89 -11.43 12.69
C HIS A 241 -0.79 -11.29 11.62
N ARG A 242 0.02 -12.34 11.41
CA ARG A 242 1.11 -12.30 10.42
C ARG A 242 0.60 -12.06 9.00
N SER A 243 -0.55 -12.62 8.68
CA SER A 243 -1.23 -12.43 7.40
C SER A 243 -1.77 -11.02 7.23
N PHE A 244 -2.44 -10.51 8.26
CA PHE A 244 -2.87 -9.11 8.33
C PHE A 244 -1.69 -8.15 8.16
N VAL A 245 -0.57 -8.36 8.86
CA VAL A 245 0.62 -7.51 8.77
C VAL A 245 1.22 -7.53 7.36
N ARG A 246 1.29 -8.69 6.69
CA ARG A 246 1.75 -8.77 5.29
C ARG A 246 0.89 -7.92 4.36
N LEU A 247 -0.43 -8.02 4.49
CA LEU A 247 -1.37 -7.23 3.70
C LEU A 247 -1.26 -5.73 4.04
N TRP A 248 -1.17 -5.40 5.32
CA TRP A 248 -1.00 -4.03 5.80
C TRP A 248 0.28 -3.39 5.25
N THR A 249 1.42 -4.07 5.33
CA THR A 249 2.69 -3.56 4.77
C THR A 249 2.63 -3.45 3.26
N ARG A 250 1.96 -4.38 2.56
CA ARG A 250 1.83 -4.31 1.10
C ARG A 250 1.01 -3.11 0.65
N HIS A 251 -0.07 -2.77 1.37
CA HIS A 251 -1.08 -1.85 0.89
C HIS A 251 -1.13 -0.50 1.63
N CYS A 252 -0.96 -0.50 2.95
CA CYS A 252 -1.06 0.70 3.78
C CYS A 252 0.28 1.45 3.91
N SER A 253 1.43 0.75 3.94
CA SER A 253 2.72 1.41 4.16
C SER A 253 3.22 2.24 2.96
N GLN A 254 2.66 2.06 1.77
CA GLN A 254 3.01 2.81 0.56
C GLN A 254 2.23 4.13 0.42
N GLY A 255 1.61 4.64 1.49
CA GLY A 255 0.88 5.91 1.48
C GLY A 255 -0.53 5.82 0.87
N ARG A 256 -1.00 4.64 0.47
CA ARG A 256 -2.40 4.40 0.09
C ARG A 256 -3.21 4.08 1.35
N LYS A 257 -3.57 5.12 2.10
CA LYS A 257 -4.41 5.01 3.31
C LYS A 257 -5.86 4.69 2.96
N ARG A 258 -6.16 3.46 2.54
CA ARG A 258 -7.53 2.98 2.39
C ARG A 258 -7.77 1.80 3.31
N ILE A 259 -8.02 2.11 4.59
CA ILE A 259 -8.50 1.14 5.59
C ILE A 259 -9.77 0.45 5.07
N GLY A 260 -10.66 1.19 4.41
CA GLY A 260 -11.89 0.64 3.84
C GLY A 260 -11.70 -0.39 2.72
N GLY A 261 -10.55 -0.40 2.04
CA GLY A 261 -10.23 -1.43 1.04
C GLY A 261 -9.52 -2.65 1.64
N LEU A 262 -9.05 -2.56 2.89
CA LEU A 262 -8.26 -3.61 3.52
C LEU A 262 -9.09 -4.88 3.72
N ALA A 263 -10.35 -4.74 4.16
CA ALA A 263 -11.25 -5.87 4.36
C ALA A 263 -11.56 -6.61 3.04
N GLU A 264 -11.90 -5.88 1.97
CA GLU A 264 -12.08 -6.44 0.63
C GLU A 264 -10.82 -7.17 0.13
N MET A 265 -9.63 -6.63 0.38
CA MET A 265 -8.37 -7.28 -0.02
C MET A 265 -8.06 -8.52 0.83
N CYS A 266 -8.29 -8.46 2.14
CA CYS A 266 -8.14 -9.59 3.06
C CYS A 266 -9.04 -10.77 2.67
N HIS A 267 -10.26 -10.48 2.21
CA HIS A 267 -11.18 -11.48 1.68
C HIS A 267 -10.81 -11.94 0.26
N GLY A 268 -10.36 -11.02 -0.60
CA GLY A 268 -9.93 -11.32 -1.96
C GLY A 268 -8.71 -12.25 -2.02
N GLU A 269 -7.75 -12.09 -1.11
CA GLU A 269 -6.60 -13.01 -0.98
C GLU A 269 -6.93 -14.26 -0.15
N THR A 270 -8.17 -14.43 0.33
CA THR A 270 -8.66 -15.59 1.11
C THR A 270 -7.89 -15.88 2.40
N ILE A 271 -7.16 -14.91 2.95
CA ILE A 271 -6.25 -15.15 4.08
C ILE A 271 -6.95 -15.00 5.43
N LEU A 272 -8.01 -14.19 5.51
CA LEU A 272 -8.78 -13.93 6.74
C LEU A 272 -10.26 -14.36 6.60
N LEU A 273 -10.50 -15.54 5.99
CA LEU A 273 -11.86 -16.03 5.69
C LEU A 273 -12.76 -16.26 6.93
N GLY A 274 -12.19 -16.34 8.13
CA GLY A 274 -12.93 -16.53 9.38
C GLY A 274 -13.31 -15.25 10.11
N ARG A 275 -12.84 -14.08 9.64
CA ARG A 275 -13.05 -12.79 10.30
C ARG A 275 -14.06 -11.96 9.53
N SER A 276 -14.88 -11.18 10.23
CA SER A 276 -15.79 -10.25 9.56
C SER A 276 -15.04 -8.99 9.09
N ASP A 277 -15.61 -8.28 8.11
CA ASP A 277 -15.09 -6.97 7.68
C ASP A 277 -14.91 -6.01 8.87
N SER A 278 -15.87 -6.04 9.82
CA SER A 278 -15.82 -5.23 11.04
C SER A 278 -14.62 -5.61 11.90
N ASP A 279 -14.37 -6.90 12.12
CA ASP A 279 -13.23 -7.36 12.91
C ASP A 279 -11.91 -6.92 12.28
N ILE A 280 -11.80 -6.98 10.95
CA ILE A 280 -10.61 -6.56 10.22
C ILE A 280 -10.37 -5.05 10.37
N VAL A 281 -11.44 -4.25 10.30
CA VAL A 281 -11.36 -2.79 10.49
C VAL A 281 -11.01 -2.46 11.94
N ASP A 282 -11.65 -3.09 12.92
CA ASP A 282 -11.36 -2.90 14.34
C ASP A 282 -9.90 -3.27 14.66
N TYR A 283 -9.44 -4.39 14.10
CA TYR A 283 -8.06 -4.82 14.25
C TYR A 283 -7.06 -3.87 13.59
N SER A 284 -7.43 -3.27 12.46
CA SER A 284 -6.59 -2.28 11.79
C SER A 284 -6.40 -1.01 12.63
N MET A 285 -7.47 -0.54 13.29
CA MET A 285 -7.40 0.59 14.22
C MET A 285 -6.55 0.24 15.44
N TRP A 286 -6.72 -0.96 15.99
CA TRP A 286 -5.86 -1.45 17.07
C TRP A 286 -4.38 -1.49 16.65
N TYR A 287 -4.07 -1.98 15.45
CA TYR A 287 -2.70 -2.13 14.97
C TYR A 287 -2.01 -0.79 14.74
N GLU A 288 -2.72 0.24 14.27
CA GLU A 288 -2.18 1.60 14.19
C GLU A 288 -1.79 2.13 15.57
N ILE A 289 -2.66 2.01 16.56
CA ILE A 289 -2.39 2.41 17.95
C ILE A 289 -1.21 1.61 18.53
N TYR A 290 -1.13 0.31 18.22
CA TYR A 290 -0.01 -0.53 18.62
C TYR A 290 1.32 -0.02 18.04
N LEU A 291 1.36 0.34 16.75
CA LEU A 291 2.56 0.89 16.10
C LEU A 291 3.00 2.20 16.74
N GLU A 292 2.07 3.13 17.01
CA GLU A 292 2.37 4.40 17.70
C GLU A 292 3.01 4.16 19.08
N ARG A 293 2.49 3.20 19.85
CA ARG A 293 3.04 2.83 21.16
C ARG A 293 4.46 2.27 21.02
N VAL A 294 4.70 1.39 20.04
CA VAL A 294 6.02 0.82 19.77
C VAL A 294 7.01 1.90 19.35
N GLU A 295 6.61 2.85 18.51
CA GLU A 295 7.44 3.98 18.09
C GLU A 295 7.76 4.91 19.26
N LYS A 296 6.75 5.25 20.09
CA LYS A 296 6.95 6.04 21.30
C LYS A 296 7.91 5.37 22.28
N LYS A 297 7.78 4.05 22.48
CA LYS A 297 8.72 3.26 23.28
C LYS A 297 10.14 3.31 22.71
N LYS A 298 10.29 3.13 21.39
CA LYS A 298 11.60 3.23 20.71
C LYS A 298 12.23 4.62 20.88
N ALA A 299 11.43 5.68 20.76
CA ALA A 299 11.88 7.06 20.94
C ALA A 299 12.39 7.32 22.37
N LEU A 300 11.65 6.87 23.40
CA LEU A 300 12.08 6.96 24.80
C LEU A 300 13.39 6.20 25.06
N ILE A 301 13.52 4.98 24.54
CA ILE A 301 14.76 4.20 24.66
C ILE A 301 15.92 4.90 23.93
N ALA A 302 15.67 5.52 22.78
CA ALA A 302 16.68 6.28 22.05
C ALA A 302 17.13 7.53 22.84
N GLN A 303 16.18 8.29 23.41
CA GLN A 303 16.48 9.43 24.29
C GLN A 303 17.30 9.00 25.51
N TRP A 304 16.95 7.88 26.14
CA TRP A 304 17.72 7.34 27.25
C TRP A 304 19.15 6.96 26.86
N LYS A 305 19.33 6.28 25.72
CA LYS A 305 20.66 5.93 25.21
C LYS A 305 21.50 7.16 24.90
N GLU A 306 20.88 8.19 24.33
CA GLU A 306 21.54 9.47 24.04
C GLU A 306 21.97 10.17 25.34
N SER A 307 21.08 10.26 26.32
CA SER A 307 21.39 10.83 27.65
C SER A 307 22.53 10.07 28.36
N CYS A 308 22.49 8.73 28.34
CA CYS A 308 23.59 7.90 28.87
C CYS A 308 24.92 8.13 28.14
N SER A 309 24.89 8.32 26.82
CA SER A 309 26.07 8.59 26.00
C SER A 309 26.67 9.95 26.34
N GLN A 310 25.82 10.98 26.47
CA GLN A 310 26.22 12.34 26.85
C GLN A 310 26.80 12.39 28.27
N ALA A 311 26.19 11.68 29.23
CA ALA A 311 26.73 11.56 30.58
C ALA A 311 28.14 10.94 30.58
N ARG A 312 28.35 9.87 29.81
CA ARG A 312 29.68 9.23 29.66
C ARG A 312 30.71 10.11 28.96
N ALA A 313 30.29 10.93 28.00
CA ALA A 313 31.16 11.90 27.34
C ALA A 313 31.55 13.05 28.28
N GLY A 314 30.61 13.54 29.10
CA GLY A 314 30.84 14.60 30.08
C GLY A 314 31.84 14.21 31.19
N THR A 315 31.78 12.96 31.68
CA THR A 315 32.71 12.50 32.73
C THR A 315 34.15 12.35 32.23
N LYS A 316 34.37 12.11 30.92
CA LYS A 316 35.72 12.04 30.33
C LYS A 316 36.32 13.41 30.03
N GLY A 317 35.52 14.48 29.99
CA GLY A 317 36.00 15.86 29.77
C GLY A 317 36.43 16.59 31.04
N ALA A 318 35.92 16.22 32.22
CA ALA A 318 36.21 16.92 33.47
C ALA A 318 37.36 16.30 34.29
N GLY A 319 37.88 15.12 33.89
CA GLY A 319 39.04 14.47 34.51
C GLY A 319 40.34 14.57 33.69
N GLY A 320 40.31 15.26 32.54
CA GLY A 320 41.46 15.48 31.66
C GLY A 320 42.25 16.74 32.01
N GLY A 321 42.64 16.84 33.28
CA GLY A 321 43.43 17.93 33.85
C GLY A 321 44.37 17.41 34.93
N SER A 322 45.08 16.31 34.65
CA SER A 322 46.31 15.96 35.37
C SER A 322 47.21 15.20 34.41
N GLY A 323 48.37 15.79 34.15
CA GLY A 323 49.22 15.51 33.01
C GLY A 323 50.01 14.21 33.10
N ASN A 324 50.01 13.52 31.98
CA ASN A 324 51.01 12.56 31.50
C ASN A 324 50.47 12.21 30.12
N GLU A 325 50.92 12.82 29.02
CA GLU A 325 52.26 12.68 28.47
C GLU A 325 52.44 13.80 27.43
N ASP A 326 53.43 14.68 27.59
CA ASP A 326 54.39 15.06 26.53
C ASP A 326 55.41 16.09 27.06
N ARG A 327 56.45 15.60 27.75
CA ARG A 327 57.74 16.29 27.86
C ARG A 327 58.83 15.24 27.75
N GLY A 328 59.05 14.81 26.51
CA GLY A 328 60.38 14.37 26.12
C GLY A 328 61.39 15.49 26.40
N VAL A 329 62.42 15.13 27.16
CA VAL A 329 63.82 15.56 26.98
C VAL A 329 64.06 17.08 26.95
N GLU A 330 64.27 17.70 28.10
CA GLU A 330 65.45 18.55 28.37
C GLU A 330 65.39 19.15 29.78
N LEU A 331 66.57 19.23 30.42
CA LEU A 331 66.86 19.97 31.65
C LEU A 331 66.25 19.43 32.96
N TYR A 332 67.05 18.69 33.73
CA TYR A 332 67.92 19.29 34.75
C TYR A 332 68.82 18.20 35.34
N LYS A 333 70.11 18.31 35.05
CA LYS A 333 71.15 17.92 36.00
C LYS A 333 70.92 18.72 37.28
N GLU A 334 71.20 18.07 38.41
CA GLU A 334 71.76 18.72 39.60
C GLU A 334 70.79 19.60 40.42
N ASN A 335 70.20 19.00 41.47
CA ASN A 335 70.40 19.48 42.85
C ASN A 335 69.76 18.51 43.84
N ARG A 336 70.59 17.57 44.29
CA ARG A 336 70.32 16.65 45.38
C ARG A 336 70.54 17.43 46.68
N ALA A 337 69.47 17.71 47.42
CA ALA A 337 69.59 18.11 48.81
C ALA A 337 70.24 16.97 49.61
N PRO A 338 71.20 17.26 50.50
CA PRO A 338 71.82 16.25 51.33
C PRO A 338 71.01 16.00 52.61
N ASN A 339 71.26 14.82 53.17
CA ASN A 339 70.96 14.41 54.55
C ASN A 339 69.53 13.97 54.90
N GLY A 340 69.35 12.65 54.78
CA GLY A 340 68.42 11.87 55.59
C GLY A 340 68.93 10.43 55.67
N LYS A 341 70.01 10.20 56.43
CA LYS A 341 70.50 8.86 56.77
C LYS A 341 69.40 8.11 57.52
N SER A 342 68.71 7.18 56.87
CA SER A 342 68.06 6.09 57.58
C SER A 342 68.53 4.77 56.99
N ARG A 343 69.40 4.11 57.75
CA ARG A 343 69.82 2.72 57.58
C ARG A 343 68.58 1.83 57.72
N ILE A 344 68.06 1.33 56.62
CA ILE A 344 67.39 0.01 56.60
C ILE A 344 67.98 -0.74 55.40
N GLY A 345 69.14 -1.34 55.63
CA GLY A 345 69.71 -2.35 54.77
C GLY A 345 68.88 -3.61 54.90
N GLY A 346 67.90 -3.77 54.02
CA GLY A 346 67.01 -4.92 53.96
C GLY A 346 66.58 -5.20 52.53
N SER A 347 67.50 -5.79 51.74
CA SER A 347 67.23 -6.63 50.57
C SER A 347 66.13 -6.16 49.60
N ALA A 348 66.35 -5.04 48.91
CA ALA A 348 65.50 -4.54 47.83
C ALA A 348 65.33 -5.56 46.66
N GLU A 349 66.30 -6.46 46.45
CA GLU A 349 66.22 -7.54 45.45
C GLU A 349 65.14 -8.59 45.78
N ALA A 350 64.93 -8.92 47.06
CA ALA A 350 63.93 -9.91 47.47
C ALA A 350 62.49 -9.39 47.29
N VAL A 351 62.28 -8.08 47.44
CA VAL A 351 60.97 -7.44 47.22
C VAL A 351 60.65 -7.35 45.73
N ASN A 352 61.66 -7.10 44.89
CA ASN A 352 61.47 -7.01 43.44
C ASN A 352 61.18 -8.39 42.81
N LYS A 353 61.85 -9.46 43.28
CA LYS A 353 61.59 -10.83 42.84
C LYS A 353 60.15 -11.28 43.17
N LYS A 354 59.67 -11.00 44.39
CA LYS A 354 58.28 -11.31 44.79
C LYS A 354 57.22 -10.55 43.98
N ARG A 355 57.52 -9.34 43.48
CA ARG A 355 56.60 -8.60 42.58
C ARG A 355 56.53 -9.23 41.19
N MET A 356 57.67 -9.60 40.61
CA MET A 356 57.71 -10.31 39.32
C MET A 356 56.97 -11.66 39.37
N ASP A 357 57.15 -12.43 40.43
CA ASP A 357 56.47 -13.71 40.60
C ASP A 357 54.94 -13.53 40.78
N ARG A 358 54.51 -12.44 41.43
CA ARG A 358 53.10 -12.09 41.55
C ARG A 358 52.49 -11.63 40.21
N ASP A 359 53.19 -10.78 39.47
CA ASP A 359 52.72 -10.27 38.17
C ASP A 359 52.62 -11.39 37.13
N THR A 360 53.55 -12.34 37.14
CA THR A 360 53.49 -13.51 36.25
C THR A 360 52.30 -14.42 36.58
N HIS A 361 52.00 -14.62 37.87
CA HIS A 361 50.82 -15.38 38.29
C HIS A 361 49.50 -14.66 37.98
N GLU A 362 49.41 -13.34 38.15
CA GLU A 362 48.24 -12.55 37.73
C GLU A 362 48.04 -12.58 36.20
N ARG A 363 49.13 -12.59 35.42
CA ARG A 363 49.07 -12.77 33.95
C ARG A 363 48.60 -14.16 33.52
N LEU A 364 48.95 -15.22 34.26
CA LEU A 364 48.44 -16.57 33.99
C LEU A 364 46.94 -16.66 34.30
N LYS A 365 46.49 -16.16 35.45
CA LYS A 365 45.06 -16.12 35.81
C LYS A 365 44.22 -15.32 34.82
N THR A 366 44.73 -14.21 34.32
CA THR A 366 44.02 -13.42 33.30
C THR A 366 43.96 -14.14 31.95
N LYS A 367 45.01 -14.87 31.55
CA LYS A 367 44.97 -15.72 30.36
C LYS A 367 43.95 -16.86 30.49
N GLU A 368 43.94 -17.58 31.61
CA GLU A 368 42.97 -18.65 31.88
C GLU A 368 41.53 -18.12 31.88
N ALA A 369 41.29 -16.94 32.47
CA ALA A 369 39.97 -16.32 32.45
C ALA A 369 39.50 -15.94 31.03
N ILE A 370 40.42 -15.46 30.18
CA ILE A 370 40.12 -15.13 28.77
C ILE A 370 39.82 -16.41 27.98
N GLU A 371 40.58 -17.48 28.20
CA GLU A 371 40.38 -18.77 27.54
C GLU A 371 39.03 -19.38 27.91
N LYS A 372 38.72 -19.44 29.21
CA LYS A 372 37.41 -19.90 29.68
C LYS A 372 36.26 -19.07 29.12
N TRP A 373 36.40 -17.75 29.04
CA TRP A 373 35.40 -16.89 28.42
C TRP A 373 35.21 -17.17 26.93
N ARG A 374 36.27 -17.51 26.19
CA ARG A 374 36.19 -17.91 24.78
C ARG A 374 35.47 -19.25 24.61
N GLU A 375 35.76 -20.22 25.46
CA GLU A 375 35.08 -21.53 25.45
C GLU A 375 33.59 -21.40 25.77
N ASP A 376 33.23 -20.67 26.84
CA ASP A 376 31.83 -20.43 27.20
C ASP A 376 31.09 -19.69 26.08
N ARG A 377 31.75 -18.72 25.44
CA ARG A 377 31.17 -18.01 24.29
C ARG A 377 30.97 -18.92 23.08
N GLN A 378 31.89 -19.85 22.82
CA GLN A 378 31.72 -20.83 21.76
C GLN A 378 30.59 -21.80 22.09
N ARG A 379 30.49 -22.32 23.31
CA ARG A 379 29.39 -23.19 23.75
C ARG A 379 28.03 -22.50 23.61
N ASN A 380 27.91 -21.27 24.08
CA ASN A 380 26.68 -20.49 23.93
C ASN A 380 26.30 -20.30 22.46
N ASN A 381 27.28 -20.06 21.57
CA ASN A 381 27.00 -19.93 20.14
C ASN A 381 26.50 -21.25 19.52
N TRP A 382 27.07 -22.39 19.93
CA TRP A 382 26.61 -23.73 19.49
C TRP A 382 25.20 -24.06 20.00
N ASP A 383 24.89 -23.73 21.25
CA ASP A 383 23.55 -23.97 21.80
C ASP A 383 22.51 -23.02 21.19
N GLU A 384 22.89 -21.77 20.89
CA GLU A 384 22.05 -20.83 20.13
C GLU A 384 21.79 -21.31 18.70
N GLU A 385 22.77 -21.91 18.04
CA GLU A 385 22.64 -22.48 16.70
C GLU A 385 21.75 -23.73 16.71
N ARG A 386 21.95 -24.65 17.66
CA ARG A 386 21.06 -25.82 17.84
C ARG A 386 19.62 -25.39 18.11
N ALA A 387 19.42 -24.41 18.99
CA ALA A 387 18.09 -23.85 19.25
C ALA A 387 17.48 -23.12 18.04
N ARG A 388 18.31 -22.62 17.10
CA ARG A 388 17.82 -22.04 15.84
C ARG A 388 17.37 -23.14 14.89
N GLU A 389 18.15 -24.20 14.73
CA GLU A 389 17.80 -25.36 13.90
C GLU A 389 16.51 -26.06 14.38
N GLU A 390 16.35 -26.25 15.69
CA GLU A 390 15.13 -26.84 16.26
C GLU A 390 13.88 -25.99 15.96
N ARG A 391 13.97 -24.65 16.10
CA ARG A 391 12.87 -23.75 15.75
C ARG A 391 12.54 -23.78 14.26
N GLU A 392 13.54 -23.91 13.39
CA GLU A 392 13.34 -24.04 11.94
C GLU A 392 12.71 -25.39 11.56
N GLU A 393 13.09 -26.49 12.22
CA GLU A 393 12.45 -27.79 12.02
C GLU A 393 11.00 -27.80 12.51
N GLU A 394 10.75 -27.25 13.69
CA GLU A 394 9.39 -27.09 14.22
C GLU A 394 8.53 -26.22 13.30
N GLY A 395 9.08 -25.11 12.80
CA GLY A 395 8.42 -24.28 11.79
C GLY A 395 8.05 -25.06 10.52
N ARG A 396 8.96 -25.92 10.03
CA ARG A 396 8.69 -26.81 8.87
C ARG A 396 7.62 -27.86 9.18
N ARG A 397 7.54 -28.39 10.41
CA ARG A 397 6.49 -29.33 10.82
C ARG A 397 5.12 -28.65 10.84
N ILE A 398 5.03 -27.47 11.46
CA ILE A 398 3.80 -26.67 11.51
C ILE A 398 3.34 -26.31 10.09
N GLU A 399 4.25 -25.93 9.19
CA GLU A 399 3.89 -25.60 7.81
C GLU A 399 3.36 -26.83 7.03
N LYS A 400 3.96 -28.02 7.23
CA LYS A 400 3.45 -29.27 6.64
C LYS A 400 2.06 -29.62 7.17
N GLU A 401 1.84 -29.49 8.47
CA GLU A 401 0.53 -29.73 9.09
C GLU A 401 -0.54 -28.79 8.53
N LYS A 402 -0.24 -27.50 8.41
CA LYS A 402 -1.14 -26.51 7.79
C LYS A 402 -1.49 -26.85 6.35
N LYS A 403 -0.51 -27.27 5.55
CA LYS A 403 -0.75 -27.74 4.17
C LYS A 403 -1.70 -28.94 4.15
N MET A 404 -1.50 -29.93 5.04
CA MET A 404 -2.41 -31.08 5.14
C MET A 404 -3.84 -30.68 5.53
N VAL A 405 -4.01 -29.71 6.44
CA VAL A 405 -5.35 -29.21 6.83
C VAL A 405 -6.05 -28.50 5.66
N ILE A 406 -5.32 -27.68 4.91
CA ILE A 406 -5.85 -26.98 3.73
C ILE A 406 -6.27 -28.00 2.65
N ASP A 407 -5.42 -28.99 2.38
CA ASP A 407 -5.71 -30.05 1.40
C ASP A 407 -6.92 -30.89 1.83
N ALA A 408 -7.05 -31.22 3.12
CA ALA A 408 -8.21 -31.92 3.66
C ALA A 408 -9.50 -31.09 3.49
N ARG A 409 -9.44 -29.78 3.74
CA ARG A 409 -10.59 -28.87 3.57
C ARG A 409 -11.01 -28.75 2.10
N LEU A 410 -10.05 -28.63 1.18
CA LEU A 410 -10.30 -28.61 -0.26
C LEU A 410 -10.92 -29.92 -0.74
N LYS A 411 -10.39 -31.06 -0.27
CA LYS A 411 -10.92 -32.38 -0.57
C LYS A 411 -12.36 -32.54 -0.08
N LYS A 412 -12.68 -32.03 1.11
CA LYS A 412 -14.05 -31.99 1.64
C LYS A 412 -14.98 -31.14 0.77
N ARG A 413 -14.59 -29.90 0.43
CA ARG A 413 -15.40 -29.02 -0.44
C ARG A 413 -15.66 -29.63 -1.81
N LEU A 414 -14.69 -30.35 -2.38
CA LEU A 414 -14.86 -31.07 -3.64
C LEU A 414 -15.85 -32.25 -3.51
N ALA A 415 -15.85 -32.96 -2.37
CA ALA A 415 -16.84 -33.99 -2.10
C ALA A 415 -18.24 -33.39 -1.96
N ASP A 416 -18.39 -32.33 -1.16
CA ASP A 416 -19.67 -31.62 -0.95
C ASP A 416 -20.23 -31.03 -2.26
N TRP A 417 -19.36 -30.52 -3.14
CA TRP A 417 -19.77 -30.03 -4.46
C TRP A 417 -20.24 -31.16 -5.37
N LYS A 418 -19.57 -32.32 -5.35
CA LYS A 418 -19.98 -33.49 -6.14
C LYS A 418 -21.34 -34.01 -5.69
N THR A 419 -21.57 -34.13 -4.38
CA THR A 419 -22.88 -34.56 -3.86
C THR A 419 -23.97 -33.55 -4.21
N ALA A 420 -23.71 -32.26 -4.07
CA ALA A 420 -24.66 -31.21 -4.46
C ALA A 420 -24.99 -31.23 -5.97
N GLU A 421 -24.01 -31.49 -6.84
CA GLU A 421 -24.24 -31.59 -8.28
C GLU A 421 -25.00 -32.87 -8.66
N GLU A 422 -24.76 -33.98 -7.95
CA GLU A 422 -25.56 -35.21 -8.08
C GLU A 422 -27.01 -35.00 -7.63
N GLU A 423 -27.23 -34.33 -6.49
CA GLU A 423 -28.56 -33.95 -6.02
C GLU A 423 -29.26 -33.01 -7.02
N ARG A 424 -28.55 -32.02 -7.57
CA ARG A 424 -29.10 -31.10 -8.58
C ARG A 424 -29.50 -31.84 -9.86
N LYS A 425 -28.70 -32.81 -10.30
CA LYS A 425 -29.03 -33.69 -11.43
C LYS A 425 -30.24 -34.58 -11.11
N ALA A 426 -30.31 -35.14 -9.91
CA ALA A 426 -31.44 -35.96 -9.46
C ALA A 426 -32.73 -35.13 -9.39
N GLN A 427 -32.66 -33.90 -8.87
CA GLN A 427 -33.79 -32.96 -8.85
C GLN A 427 -34.23 -32.55 -10.26
N ALA A 428 -33.29 -32.26 -11.17
CA ALA A 428 -33.60 -31.95 -12.56
C ALA A 428 -34.25 -33.15 -13.28
N ALA A 429 -33.76 -34.37 -13.04
CA ALA A 429 -34.35 -35.59 -13.56
C ALA A 429 -35.76 -35.83 -13.00
N ALA A 430 -35.96 -35.65 -11.69
CA ALA A 430 -37.27 -35.77 -11.05
C ALA A 430 -38.26 -34.70 -11.55
N ALA A 431 -37.81 -33.46 -11.74
CA ALA A 431 -38.61 -32.39 -12.32
C ALA A 431 -38.98 -32.70 -13.78
N SER A 432 -38.04 -33.20 -14.58
CA SER A 432 -38.29 -33.64 -15.95
C SER A 432 -39.29 -34.80 -16.01
N ALA A 433 -39.17 -35.78 -15.11
CA ALA A 433 -40.12 -36.89 -15.00
C ALA A 433 -41.53 -36.39 -14.64
N LYS A 434 -41.67 -35.48 -13.66
CA LYS A 434 -42.95 -34.86 -13.31
C LYS A 434 -43.55 -34.09 -14.49
N LEU A 435 -42.73 -33.32 -15.22
CA LEU A 435 -43.17 -32.56 -16.39
C LEU A 435 -43.69 -33.48 -17.50
N SER A 436 -43.09 -34.67 -17.65
CA SER A 436 -43.52 -35.67 -18.64
C SER A 436 -44.85 -36.34 -18.27
N GLN A 437 -45.23 -36.33 -16.98
CA GLN A 437 -46.51 -36.87 -16.51
C GLN A 437 -47.65 -35.85 -16.60
N THR A 438 -47.36 -34.56 -16.39
CA THR A 438 -48.40 -33.51 -16.35
C THR A 438 -48.77 -32.93 -17.70
N HIS A 439 -47.89 -33.03 -18.71
CA HIS A 439 -48.22 -32.58 -20.06
C HIS A 439 -48.58 -33.78 -20.95
N PRO A 440 -49.84 -33.90 -21.40
CA PRO A 440 -50.18 -34.88 -22.44
C PRO A 440 -49.26 -34.66 -23.64
N ARG A 441 -48.70 -35.75 -24.17
CA ARG A 441 -47.69 -35.75 -25.26
C ARG A 441 -48.05 -34.69 -26.29
N LEU A 442 -47.30 -33.59 -26.29
CA LEU A 442 -47.38 -32.56 -27.31
C LEU A 442 -47.22 -33.25 -28.66
N THR A 443 -48.21 -33.08 -29.54
CA THR A 443 -48.16 -33.66 -30.88
C THR A 443 -46.92 -33.15 -31.58
N ARG A 444 -46.33 -33.97 -32.46
CA ARG A 444 -45.12 -33.62 -33.22
C ARG A 444 -45.26 -32.26 -33.91
N ALA A 445 -46.46 -31.94 -34.41
CA ALA A 445 -46.80 -30.66 -35.02
C ALA A 445 -46.65 -29.45 -34.08
N GLU A 446 -47.11 -29.55 -32.82
CA GLU A 446 -46.98 -28.45 -31.86
C GLU A 446 -45.52 -28.26 -31.40
N LEU A 447 -44.75 -29.36 -31.36
CA LEU A 447 -43.31 -29.33 -31.09
C LEU A 447 -42.53 -28.60 -32.20
N GLU A 448 -42.87 -28.86 -33.46
CA GLU A 448 -42.31 -28.15 -34.62
C GLU A 448 -42.70 -26.66 -34.58
N ARG A 449 -43.95 -26.34 -34.22
CA ARG A 449 -44.43 -24.95 -34.09
C ARG A 449 -43.67 -24.17 -33.00
N ARG A 450 -43.40 -24.80 -31.85
CA ARG A 450 -42.58 -24.19 -30.78
C ARG A 450 -41.14 -23.98 -31.20
N ARG A 451 -40.51 -24.96 -31.86
CA ARG A 451 -39.15 -24.80 -32.42
C ARG A 451 -39.08 -23.64 -33.41
N GLN A 452 -40.07 -23.52 -34.28
CA GLN A 452 -40.12 -22.42 -35.23
C GLN A 452 -40.27 -21.06 -34.51
N SER A 453 -41.13 -21.00 -33.50
CA SER A 453 -41.28 -19.79 -32.66
C SER A 453 -39.98 -19.41 -31.93
N ASP A 454 -39.23 -20.38 -31.40
CA ASP A 454 -37.94 -20.14 -30.76
C ASP A 454 -36.88 -19.65 -31.75
N ILE A 455 -36.85 -20.22 -32.96
CA ILE A 455 -35.99 -19.75 -34.06
C ILE A 455 -36.32 -18.31 -34.44
N ASP A 456 -37.60 -17.99 -34.56
CA ASP A 456 -38.05 -16.64 -34.93
C ASP A 456 -37.77 -15.62 -33.81
N ARG A 457 -37.91 -16.04 -32.54
CA ARG A 457 -37.52 -15.23 -31.38
C ARG A 457 -36.00 -14.99 -31.33
N ALA A 458 -35.20 -16.01 -31.62
CA ALA A 458 -33.75 -15.88 -31.71
C ALA A 458 -33.32 -14.94 -32.86
N LYS A 459 -33.99 -15.04 -34.02
CA LYS A 459 -33.78 -14.12 -35.16
C LYS A 459 -34.14 -12.68 -34.79
N ALA A 460 -35.27 -12.46 -34.10
CA ALA A 460 -35.68 -11.14 -33.63
C ALA A 460 -34.64 -10.53 -32.68
N LEU A 461 -34.15 -11.30 -31.70
CA LEU A 461 -33.11 -10.85 -30.77
C LEU A 461 -31.78 -10.54 -31.50
N SER A 462 -31.42 -11.32 -32.52
CA SER A 462 -30.24 -11.06 -33.36
C SER A 462 -30.37 -9.76 -34.14
N GLN A 463 -31.56 -9.46 -34.70
CA GLN A 463 -31.83 -8.20 -35.39
C GLN A 463 -31.75 -7.00 -34.42
N VAL A 464 -32.31 -7.10 -33.22
CA VAL A 464 -32.21 -6.06 -32.19
C VAL A 464 -30.74 -5.78 -31.84
N LYS A 465 -29.93 -6.83 -31.62
CA LYS A 465 -28.49 -6.66 -31.38
C LYS A 465 -27.76 -6.02 -32.55
N LYS A 466 -28.15 -6.33 -33.80
CA LYS A 466 -27.54 -5.72 -35.00
C LYS A 466 -27.87 -4.22 -35.10
N ARG A 467 -29.10 -3.82 -34.80
CA ARG A 467 -29.52 -2.40 -34.74
C ARG A 467 -28.75 -1.64 -33.66
N ALA A 468 -28.71 -2.17 -32.44
CA ALA A 468 -27.98 -1.56 -31.32
C ALA A 468 -26.48 -1.34 -31.62
N ARG A 469 -25.84 -2.28 -32.35
CA ARG A 469 -24.45 -2.10 -32.81
C ARG A 469 -24.31 -1.00 -33.88
N GLY A 470 -25.29 -0.85 -34.76
CA GLY A 470 -25.35 0.24 -35.74
C GLY A 470 -25.46 1.60 -35.08
N ASP A 471 -26.38 1.72 -34.11
CA ASP A 471 -26.62 2.97 -33.37
C ASP A 471 -25.38 3.40 -32.57
N LEU A 472 -24.72 2.44 -31.89
CA LEU A 472 -23.42 2.67 -31.23
C LEU A 472 -22.32 3.13 -32.21
N GLY A 473 -22.31 2.58 -33.43
CA GLY A 473 -21.37 2.97 -34.48
C GLY A 473 -21.58 4.41 -34.94
N GLN A 474 -22.84 4.80 -35.20
CA GLN A 474 -23.20 6.17 -35.56
C GLN A 474 -22.93 7.16 -34.43
N ALA A 475 -23.28 6.82 -33.19
CA ALA A 475 -23.00 7.66 -32.03
C ALA A 475 -21.49 7.94 -31.88
N ARG A 476 -20.65 6.93 -32.13
CA ARG A 476 -19.19 7.09 -32.14
C ARG A 476 -18.71 8.00 -33.27
N GLN A 477 -19.23 7.85 -34.48
CA GLN A 477 -18.88 8.73 -35.61
C GLN A 477 -19.29 10.18 -35.36
N ASN A 478 -20.50 10.40 -34.83
CA ASN A 478 -20.99 11.73 -34.47
C ASN A 478 -20.12 12.39 -33.38
N ARG A 479 -19.65 11.62 -32.40
CA ARG A 479 -18.71 12.11 -31.37
C ARG A 479 -17.37 12.54 -31.99
N ILE A 480 -16.83 11.74 -32.91
CA ILE A 480 -15.58 12.08 -33.61
C ILE A 480 -15.76 13.35 -34.46
N ALA A 481 -16.87 13.46 -35.20
CA ALA A 481 -17.18 14.65 -35.99
C ALA A 481 -17.30 15.92 -35.13
N ARG A 482 -17.99 15.85 -33.98
CA ARG A 482 -18.08 16.97 -33.03
C ARG A 482 -16.72 17.39 -32.49
N LEU A 483 -15.86 16.43 -32.14
CA LEU A 483 -14.50 16.72 -31.68
C LEU A 483 -13.66 17.36 -32.79
N ALA A 484 -13.77 16.89 -34.04
CA ALA A 484 -13.08 17.50 -35.18
C ALA A 484 -13.53 18.95 -35.40
N SER A 485 -14.84 19.23 -35.35
CA SER A 485 -15.36 20.60 -35.49
C SER A 485 -14.96 21.51 -34.32
N SER A 486 -14.90 20.99 -33.09
CA SER A 486 -14.47 21.75 -31.92
C SER A 486 -12.98 22.13 -31.93
N VAL A 487 -12.14 21.39 -32.65
CA VAL A 487 -10.70 21.69 -32.79
C VAL A 487 -10.47 22.82 -33.81
N CYS A 488 -11.37 23.00 -34.78
CA CYS A 488 -11.27 24.08 -35.76
C CYS A 488 -11.65 25.47 -35.20
N THR A 489 -12.48 25.55 -34.16
CA THR A 489 -12.92 26.83 -33.57
C THR A 489 -11.93 27.46 -32.57
N ILE A 490 -10.82 26.78 -32.24
CA ILE A 490 -9.76 27.33 -31.37
C ILE A 490 -8.64 28.00 -32.21
N GLY A 491 -8.81 28.09 -33.54
CA GLY A 491 -7.81 28.60 -34.48
C GLY A 491 -7.50 30.11 -34.38
N ASP A 492 -8.43 30.95 -33.96
CA ASP A 492 -8.26 32.41 -34.05
C ASP A 492 -7.69 33.08 -32.79
N GLY A 493 -7.58 32.35 -31.68
CA GLY A 493 -7.02 32.87 -30.41
C GLY A 493 -5.52 32.59 -30.19
N LEU A 494 -4.89 31.77 -31.05
CA LEU A 494 -3.52 31.27 -30.85
C LEU A 494 -2.51 31.78 -31.91
N ALA A 495 -2.86 32.82 -32.67
CA ALA A 495 -1.97 33.47 -33.63
C ALA A 495 -0.75 34.17 -32.99
N GLY A 496 -0.69 34.29 -31.67
CA GLY A 496 0.43 34.90 -30.93
C GLY A 496 1.43 33.92 -30.32
N MET A 497 1.11 32.62 -30.22
CA MET A 497 2.06 31.62 -29.70
C MET A 497 2.94 31.14 -30.85
N LYS A 498 3.94 31.94 -31.21
CA LYS A 498 5.11 31.46 -31.97
C LYS A 498 5.59 30.20 -31.25
N ARG A 499 5.42 29.03 -31.88
CA ARG A 499 6.03 27.79 -31.40
C ARG A 499 7.51 28.07 -31.26
N ASP A 500 7.97 28.12 -30.01
CA ASP A 500 9.36 28.35 -29.65
C ASP A 500 10.16 27.11 -30.09
N SER A 501 10.43 27.03 -31.40
CA SER A 501 11.15 25.93 -32.04
C SER A 501 12.57 25.79 -31.47
N GLY A 502 13.12 26.86 -30.89
CA GLY A 502 14.37 26.81 -30.14
C GLY A 502 14.30 25.96 -28.86
N ARG A 503 13.11 25.77 -28.27
CA ARG A 503 12.94 24.95 -27.06
C ARG A 503 12.92 23.45 -27.36
N LEU A 504 12.61 23.06 -28.60
CA LEU A 504 12.68 21.66 -29.07
C LEU A 504 14.11 21.23 -29.43
N VAL A 505 15.02 22.18 -29.64
CA VAL A 505 16.43 21.91 -29.98
C VAL A 505 17.37 22.10 -28.78
N ARG A 506 16.91 22.69 -27.67
CA ARG A 506 17.72 22.77 -26.44
C ARG A 506 17.98 21.38 -25.88
N ALA A 507 19.26 21.08 -25.64
CA ALA A 507 19.70 19.87 -24.96
C ALA A 507 18.87 19.66 -23.68
N THR A 508 18.13 18.55 -23.63
CA THR A 508 17.47 18.12 -22.39
C THR A 508 18.52 17.99 -21.27
N SER A 509 18.12 18.18 -20.01
CA SER A 509 19.04 18.00 -18.87
C SER A 509 19.73 16.63 -18.88
N SER A 510 19.06 15.62 -19.47
CA SER A 510 19.56 14.28 -19.72
C SER A 510 20.65 14.20 -20.79
N SER A 511 20.58 14.98 -21.87
CA SER A 511 21.62 15.01 -22.91
C SER A 511 22.80 15.90 -22.51
N SER A 512 22.55 17.00 -21.78
CA SER A 512 23.60 17.85 -21.22
C SER A 512 24.45 17.12 -20.17
N ARG A 513 23.85 16.26 -19.32
CA ARG A 513 24.61 15.38 -18.39
C ARG A 513 25.48 14.33 -19.08
N ARG A 514 25.23 14.02 -20.35
CA ARG A 514 26.01 13.04 -21.12
C ARG A 514 27.10 13.68 -21.99
N GLY A 515 27.25 15.01 -21.94
CA GLY A 515 28.28 15.73 -22.68
C GLY A 515 28.15 15.68 -24.21
N LEU A 516 26.99 15.29 -24.74
CA LEU A 516 26.80 15.17 -26.18
C LEU A 516 26.72 16.56 -26.82
N SER A 517 27.49 16.76 -27.88
CA SER A 517 27.48 18.02 -28.62
C SER A 517 26.16 18.17 -29.40
N ALA A 518 25.83 19.40 -29.80
CA ALA A 518 24.65 19.66 -30.63
C ALA A 518 24.73 18.93 -31.98
N GLU A 519 25.95 18.83 -32.53
CA GLU A 519 26.25 18.16 -33.80
C GLU A 519 26.03 16.64 -33.70
N GLU A 520 26.45 16.01 -32.59
CA GLU A 520 26.21 14.58 -32.34
C GLU A 520 24.71 14.24 -32.15
N LEU A 521 23.93 15.18 -31.63
CA LEU A 521 22.47 15.03 -31.51
C LEU A 521 21.79 15.11 -32.87
N GLU A 522 22.27 15.98 -33.75
CA GLU A 522 21.76 16.14 -35.11
C GLU A 522 22.12 14.93 -35.99
N ASP A 523 23.35 14.42 -35.89
CA ASP A 523 23.79 13.19 -36.58
C ASP A 523 22.97 11.96 -36.15
N ARG A 524 22.65 11.84 -34.86
CA ARG A 524 21.78 10.76 -34.36
C ARG A 524 20.35 10.88 -34.86
N HIS A 525 19.84 12.10 -34.98
CA HIS A 525 18.51 12.34 -35.50
C HIS A 525 18.44 12.06 -37.02
N GLU A 526 19.46 12.42 -37.79
CA GLU A 526 19.59 12.04 -39.20
C GLU A 526 19.74 10.53 -39.38
N ALA A 527 20.53 9.87 -38.54
CA ALA A 527 20.64 8.42 -38.54
C ALA A 527 19.29 7.74 -38.26
N ALA A 528 18.51 8.26 -37.29
CA ALA A 528 17.17 7.76 -37.00
C ALA A 528 16.19 7.95 -38.17
N LYS A 529 16.29 9.07 -38.90
CA LYS A 529 15.53 9.29 -40.15
C LYS A 529 15.93 8.30 -41.24
N LYS A 530 17.23 8.08 -41.46
CA LYS A 530 17.73 7.12 -42.47
C LYS A 530 17.31 5.67 -42.19
N VAL A 531 17.12 5.31 -40.92
CA VAL A 531 16.71 3.96 -40.49
C VAL A 531 15.17 3.78 -40.56
N GLY A 532 14.41 4.81 -40.96
CA GLY A 532 12.97 4.67 -41.22
C GLY A 532 12.11 4.40 -39.98
N ALA A 533 12.57 4.78 -38.79
CA ALA A 533 11.92 4.44 -37.52
C ALA A 533 10.53 5.10 -37.31
N HIS A 534 10.13 6.04 -38.18
CA HIS A 534 8.87 6.78 -38.06
C HIS A 534 7.76 6.34 -39.03
N GLU A 535 8.01 5.41 -39.94
CA GLU A 535 7.00 4.95 -40.91
C GLU A 535 6.60 3.47 -40.72
N GLY A 536 6.33 3.08 -39.48
CA GLY A 536 5.62 1.85 -39.19
C GLY A 536 4.12 2.00 -39.45
N ARG A 537 3.70 1.93 -40.72
CA ARG A 537 2.28 1.83 -41.11
C ARG A 537 1.70 0.55 -40.48
N VAL A 538 0.87 0.68 -39.44
CA VAL A 538 0.21 -0.46 -38.78
C VAL A 538 -0.88 -0.99 -39.72
N PRO A 539 -0.77 -2.20 -40.29
CA PRO A 539 -1.90 -2.78 -41.00
C PRO A 539 -2.94 -3.22 -39.97
N LEU A 540 -4.19 -2.79 -40.21
CA LEU A 540 -5.37 -3.31 -39.53
C LEU A 540 -5.53 -4.79 -39.91
N ALA A 541 -5.05 -5.70 -39.08
CA ALA A 541 -5.26 -7.13 -39.26
C ALA A 541 -6.52 -7.58 -38.50
N ALA A 542 -7.61 -7.70 -39.25
CA ALA A 542 -8.70 -8.60 -38.94
C ALA A 542 -8.33 -10.03 -39.36
N ARG A 543 -8.75 -10.99 -38.52
CA ARG A 543 -9.19 -12.36 -38.81
C ARG A 543 -8.26 -13.39 -39.47
N ASP A 544 -8.37 -14.58 -38.87
CA ASP A 544 -8.21 -15.94 -39.39
C ASP A 544 -6.83 -16.37 -39.90
N LEU A 545 -6.15 -17.20 -39.11
CA LEU A 545 -5.36 -18.34 -39.62
C LEU A 545 -5.35 -19.49 -38.60
N THR A 546 -6.27 -20.43 -38.80
CA THR A 546 -5.98 -21.86 -38.65
C THR A 546 -5.18 -22.33 -39.87
N SER A 547 -4.46 -23.44 -39.72
CA SER A 547 -3.60 -24.13 -40.70
C SER A 547 -2.11 -23.76 -40.65
N GLY A 548 -1.32 -24.77 -40.29
CA GLY A 548 0.13 -24.72 -40.30
C GLY A 548 0.67 -25.04 -41.68
N VAL A 549 1.67 -24.26 -42.10
CA VAL A 549 2.75 -24.66 -43.01
C VAL A 549 3.96 -23.82 -42.60
N GLY A 550 5.10 -24.49 -42.36
CA GLY A 550 6.34 -23.83 -41.97
C GLY A 550 6.88 -22.91 -43.06
N LEU A 551 6.79 -21.60 -42.84
CA LEU A 551 7.50 -20.60 -43.63
C LEU A 551 8.72 -20.09 -42.84
N ARG A 552 9.90 -20.40 -43.38
CA ARG A 552 11.18 -19.88 -42.91
C ARG A 552 11.15 -18.35 -42.96
N ARG A 553 11.38 -17.69 -41.83
CA ARG A 553 11.51 -16.23 -41.75
C ARG A 553 12.71 -15.77 -42.57
N ALA A 554 12.49 -14.78 -43.44
CA ALA A 554 13.56 -14.07 -44.14
C ALA A 554 14.48 -13.39 -43.11
N VAL A 555 15.77 -13.72 -43.17
CA VAL A 555 16.82 -13.07 -42.38
C VAL A 555 17.20 -11.76 -43.09
N PRO A 556 17.21 -10.60 -42.41
CA PRO A 556 17.65 -9.34 -42.99
C PRO A 556 19.09 -9.38 -43.53
N THR A 557 19.34 -8.67 -44.63
CA THR A 557 20.57 -8.71 -45.44
C THR A 557 21.83 -8.21 -44.73
N TRP A 558 21.73 -7.48 -43.61
CA TRP A 558 22.91 -7.02 -42.85
C TRP A 558 23.63 -8.13 -42.06
N ARG A 559 23.13 -9.37 -42.09
CA ARG A 559 23.80 -10.57 -41.55
C ARG A 559 24.56 -11.42 -42.58
N ARG A 560 24.71 -10.96 -43.83
CA ARG A 560 25.60 -11.61 -44.80
C ARG A 560 26.87 -10.77 -44.97
N GLY A 561 27.89 -11.07 -44.20
CA GLY A 561 29.23 -10.50 -44.35
C GLY A 561 29.79 -9.90 -43.06
N LEU A 562 30.07 -10.75 -42.08
CA LEU A 562 31.14 -10.59 -41.08
C LEU A 562 31.62 -11.99 -40.68
#